data_AF-A0A9D7RI59-F1
#
_entry.id   AF-A0A9D7RI59-F1
#
_cell.length_a   1.000
_cell.length_b   1.000
_cell.length_c   1.000
_cell.angle_alpha   90.00
_cell.angle_beta   90.00
_cell.angle_gamma   90.00
#
_symmetry.space_group_name_H-M   'P 1'
#
loop_
_entity.id
_entity.type
_entity.pdbx_description
1 polymer ?
#
loop_
_entity_poly.entity_id
_entity_poly.type
_entity_poly.pdbx_seq_one_letter_code
_entity_poly.pdbx_strand_id
1 'polypeptide(L)'
;MALTLQQQQTLKTYILSVPELAAQPMNSDGADAIATAIRQPAVPAFTVWKTNVSVDEIMRNGMNWTLVDGITVGKARIWEWMSRLGTIDVSKLNIRAGIDEAWKGIGTDMVTQRANIYTHCKRDATITEKLFATGTGTVASPATMGFEGSLSWQDVEAARAV
;
A
#
# COMPACT_ATOMS: atom_id res chain seq x y z
N MET A 1 -13.47 0.80 12.68
CA MET A 1 -12.86 2.14 12.79
C MET A 1 -13.74 3.05 11.96
N ALA A 2 -14.30 4.13 12.53
CA ALA A 2 -15.18 5.01 11.76
C ALA A 2 -14.36 5.95 10.86
N LEU A 3 -14.81 6.13 9.62
CA LEU A 3 -14.26 7.14 8.71
C LEU A 3 -14.39 8.56 9.30
N THR A 4 -13.41 9.43 9.04
CA THR A 4 -13.53 10.86 9.38
C THR A 4 -14.61 11.53 8.51
N LEU A 5 -15.15 12.68 8.95
CA LEU A 5 -16.14 13.43 8.18
C LEU A 5 -15.64 13.78 6.77
N GLN A 6 -14.36 14.15 6.64
CA GLN A 6 -13.73 14.43 5.35
C GLN A 6 -13.70 13.17 4.46
N GLN A 7 -13.33 12.01 5.01
CA GLN A 7 -13.33 10.75 4.27
C GLN A 7 -14.74 10.32 3.85
N GLN A 8 -15.74 10.54 4.70
CA GLN A 8 -17.15 10.30 4.39
C GLN A 8 -17.62 11.17 3.21
N GLN A 9 -17.30 12.46 3.21
CA GLN A 9 -17.61 13.36 2.09
C GLN A 9 -16.92 12.91 0.80
N THR A 10 -15.62 12.57 0.85
CA THR A 10 -14.89 12.03 -0.31
C THR A 10 -15.53 10.75 -0.85
N LEU A 11 -15.93 9.83 0.03
CA LEU A 11 -16.61 8.59 -0.37
C LEU A 11 -17.99 8.88 -0.99
N LYS A 12 -18.77 9.80 -0.42
CA LYS A 12 -20.06 10.21 -1.00
C LYS A 12 -19.90 10.78 -2.40
N THR A 13 -18.96 11.71 -2.58
CA THR A 13 -18.66 12.28 -3.92
C THR A 13 -18.27 11.19 -4.91
N TYR A 14 -17.45 10.22 -4.48
CA TYR A 14 -17.08 9.09 -5.33
C TYR A 14 -18.29 8.23 -5.72
N ILE A 15 -19.14 7.84 -4.76
CA ILE A 15 -20.36 7.06 -5.00
C ILE A 15 -21.26 7.78 -6.02
N LEU A 16 -21.45 9.09 -5.86
CA LEU A 16 -22.27 9.89 -6.77
C LEU A 16 -21.65 10.06 -8.17
N SER A 17 -20.33 9.96 -8.29
CA SER A 17 -19.63 10.06 -9.58
C SER A 17 -19.72 8.78 -10.42
N VAL A 18 -20.02 7.63 -9.80
CA VAL A 18 -20.13 6.33 -10.47
C VAL A 18 -21.62 5.98 -10.60
N PRO A 19 -22.22 6.01 -11.81
CA PRO A 19 -23.67 5.82 -11.99
C PRO A 19 -24.21 4.52 -11.38
N GLU A 20 -23.46 3.42 -11.49
CA GLU A 20 -23.85 2.11 -10.95
C GLU A 20 -23.92 2.09 -9.41
N LEU A 21 -23.04 2.85 -8.74
CA LEU A 21 -23.04 2.99 -7.28
C LEU A 21 -24.10 3.98 -6.83
N ALA A 22 -24.27 5.08 -7.57
CA ALA A 22 -25.28 6.10 -7.30
C ALA A 22 -26.72 5.56 -7.42
N ALA A 23 -26.93 4.58 -8.29
CA ALA A 23 -28.24 3.93 -8.50
C ALA A 23 -28.63 2.96 -7.36
N GLN A 24 -27.71 2.60 -6.46
CA GLN A 24 -28.01 1.66 -5.37
C GLN A 24 -29.01 2.27 -4.37
N PRO A 25 -29.99 1.50 -3.88
CA PRO A 25 -30.99 1.99 -2.93
C PRO A 25 -30.34 2.49 -1.64
N MET A 26 -30.96 3.49 -1.00
CA MET A 26 -30.44 4.08 0.24
C MET A 26 -30.89 3.27 1.46
N ASN A 27 -30.45 2.02 1.51
CA ASN A 27 -30.70 1.06 2.59
C ASN A 27 -29.45 0.19 2.82
N SER A 28 -29.52 -0.73 3.78
CA SER A 28 -28.43 -1.66 4.12
C SER A 28 -27.94 -2.48 2.92
N ASP A 29 -28.85 -2.98 2.08
CA ASP A 29 -28.50 -3.86 0.96
C ASP A 29 -27.74 -3.09 -0.14
N GLY A 30 -28.19 -1.87 -0.45
CA GLY A 30 -27.48 -1.00 -1.38
C GLY A 30 -26.14 -0.53 -0.82
N ALA A 31 -26.04 -0.29 0.49
CA ALA A 31 -24.77 0.02 1.15
C ALA A 31 -23.78 -1.15 1.12
N ASP A 32 -24.26 -2.39 1.31
CA ASP A 32 -23.42 -3.58 1.20
C ASP A 32 -22.97 -3.86 -0.24
N ALA A 33 -23.85 -3.65 -1.23
CA ALA A 33 -23.50 -3.73 -2.65
C ALA A 33 -22.38 -2.74 -3.01
N ILE A 34 -22.49 -1.48 -2.54
CA ILE A 34 -21.42 -0.48 -2.70
C ILE A 34 -20.14 -0.92 -1.99
N ALA A 35 -20.24 -1.36 -0.72
CA ALA A 35 -19.08 -1.81 0.05
C ALA A 35 -18.36 -2.97 -0.66
N THR A 36 -19.10 -3.90 -1.26
CA THR A 36 -18.55 -5.01 -2.04
C THR A 36 -17.89 -4.56 -3.33
N ALA A 37 -18.47 -3.58 -4.03
CA ALA A 37 -17.89 -3.02 -5.25
C ALA A 37 -16.57 -2.28 -4.97
N ILE A 38 -16.53 -1.41 -3.96
CA ILE A 38 -15.33 -0.61 -3.65
C ILE A 38 -14.19 -1.42 -3.00
N ARG A 39 -14.48 -2.63 -2.52
CA ARG A 39 -13.49 -3.62 -2.06
C ARG A 39 -12.74 -4.30 -3.21
N GLN A 40 -13.21 -4.19 -4.46
CA GLN A 40 -12.52 -4.78 -5.60
C GLN A 40 -11.20 -4.07 -5.90
N PRO A 41 -10.21 -4.75 -6.53
CA PRO A 41 -9.00 -4.13 -7.02
C PRO A 41 -9.30 -2.94 -7.94
N ALA A 42 -8.56 -1.85 -7.80
CA ALA A 42 -8.74 -0.69 -8.66
C ALA A 42 -8.39 -1.01 -10.12
N VAL A 43 -9.22 -0.54 -11.04
CA VAL A 43 -8.97 -0.60 -12.49
C VAL A 43 -8.96 0.83 -13.05
N PRO A 44 -7.88 1.29 -13.70
CA PRO A 44 -6.59 0.62 -13.88
C PRO A 44 -5.87 0.37 -12.55
N ALA A 45 -4.97 -0.64 -12.55
CA ALA A 45 -4.20 -1.07 -11.39
C ALA A 45 -3.48 0.11 -10.73
N PHE A 46 -3.57 0.19 -9.40
CA PHE A 46 -3.02 1.28 -8.61
C PHE A 46 -2.14 0.69 -7.51
N THR A 47 -0.83 0.90 -7.63
CA THR A 47 0.16 0.28 -6.74
C THR A 47 0.41 1.15 -5.50
N VAL A 48 0.40 0.54 -4.33
CA VAL A 48 0.66 1.18 -3.03
C VAL A 48 1.79 0.49 -2.28
N TRP A 49 2.44 1.24 -1.39
CA TRP A 49 3.38 0.68 -0.42
C TRP A 49 2.63 -0.14 0.64
N LYS A 50 3.09 -1.36 0.92
CA LYS A 50 2.58 -2.14 2.06
C LYS A 50 2.95 -1.43 3.38
N THR A 51 2.07 -1.49 4.38
CA THR A 51 2.35 -1.00 5.74
C THR A 51 3.00 -2.05 6.63
N ASN A 52 2.93 -3.31 6.20
CA ASN A 52 3.46 -4.45 6.93
C ASN A 52 4.01 -5.47 5.94
N VAL A 53 5.33 -5.63 5.95
CA VAL A 53 6.03 -6.63 5.14
C VAL A 53 6.81 -7.53 6.08
N SER A 54 6.61 -8.84 5.97
CA SER A 54 7.40 -9.81 6.72
C SER A 54 8.84 -9.79 6.23
N VAL A 55 9.79 -9.69 7.15
CA VAL A 55 11.22 -9.79 6.83
C VAL A 55 11.53 -11.16 6.23
N ASP A 56 10.85 -12.23 6.68
CA ASP A 56 11.05 -13.58 6.15
C ASP A 56 10.67 -13.67 4.66
N GLU A 57 9.62 -12.96 4.23
CA GLU A 57 9.22 -12.89 2.81
C GLU A 57 10.38 -12.37 1.95
N ILE A 58 11.05 -11.32 2.43
CA ILE A 58 12.19 -10.70 1.74
C ILE A 58 13.44 -11.59 1.85
N MET A 59 13.77 -12.10 3.04
CA MET A 59 14.97 -12.91 3.27
C MET A 59 15.00 -14.18 2.39
N ARG A 60 13.84 -14.81 2.19
CA ARG A 60 13.75 -16.06 1.42
C ARG A 60 13.67 -15.86 -0.09
N ASN A 61 13.07 -14.76 -0.55
CA ASN A 61 12.71 -14.60 -1.96
C ASN A 61 13.31 -13.36 -2.63
N GLY A 62 13.72 -12.35 -1.85
CA GLY A 62 14.20 -11.06 -2.33
C GLY A 62 15.71 -10.83 -2.21
N MET A 63 16.46 -11.76 -1.60
CA MET A 63 17.89 -11.60 -1.29
C MET A 63 18.80 -12.40 -2.22
N ASN A 64 19.77 -11.73 -2.85
CA ASN A 64 20.94 -12.37 -3.45
C ASN A 64 22.08 -12.42 -2.42
N TRP A 65 22.28 -13.60 -1.80
CA TRP A 65 23.25 -13.79 -0.73
C TRP A 65 24.71 -13.53 -1.12
N THR A 66 25.07 -13.72 -2.39
CA THR A 66 26.42 -13.37 -2.90
C THR A 66 26.65 -11.86 -2.85
N LEU A 67 25.62 -11.06 -3.10
CA LEU A 67 25.69 -9.60 -3.00
C LEU A 67 25.71 -9.13 -1.56
N VAL A 68 25.04 -9.84 -0.64
CA VAL A 68 25.06 -9.54 0.79
C VAL A 68 26.47 -9.65 1.36
N ASP A 69 27.25 -10.67 0.96
CA ASP A 69 28.64 -10.83 1.41
C ASP A 69 29.54 -9.65 1.01
N GLY A 70 29.22 -8.97 -0.10
CA GLY A 70 30.01 -7.86 -0.63
C GLY A 70 29.70 -6.48 -0.06
N ILE A 71 28.68 -6.32 0.81
CA ILE A 71 28.33 -5.00 1.36
C ILE A 71 29.20 -4.63 2.56
N THR A 72 29.38 -3.33 2.80
CA THR A 72 30.12 -2.84 3.97
C THR A 72 29.35 -3.08 5.26
N VAL A 73 30.07 -3.21 6.39
CA VAL A 73 29.47 -3.42 7.73
C VAL A 73 28.41 -2.36 8.07
N GLY A 74 28.64 -1.10 7.66
CA GLY A 74 27.67 -0.03 7.88
C GLY A 74 26.33 -0.27 7.16
N LYS A 75 26.39 -0.75 5.92
CA LYS A 75 25.20 -1.08 5.11
C LYS A 75 24.46 -2.30 5.66
N ALA A 76 25.20 -3.34 6.01
CA ALA A 76 24.64 -4.53 6.67
C ALA A 76 23.91 -4.16 7.96
N ARG A 77 24.50 -3.29 8.80
CA ARG A 77 23.89 -2.85 10.06
C ARG A 77 22.58 -2.09 9.85
N ILE A 78 22.47 -1.23 8.82
CA ILE A 78 21.21 -0.55 8.49
C ILE A 78 20.11 -1.59 8.23
N TRP A 79 20.43 -2.60 7.42
CA TRP A 79 19.51 -3.69 7.11
C TRP A 79 19.10 -4.52 8.33
N GLU A 80 20.08 -4.94 9.14
CA GLU A 80 19.85 -5.69 10.38
C GLU A 80 18.95 -4.92 11.36
N TRP A 81 19.18 -3.62 11.53
CA TRP A 81 18.40 -2.81 12.46
C TRP A 81 16.95 -2.63 12.00
N MET A 82 16.73 -2.40 10.71
CA MET A 82 15.37 -2.33 10.15
C MET A 82 14.63 -3.66 10.28
N SER A 83 15.31 -4.77 10.04
CA SER A 83 14.70 -6.10 10.00
C SER A 83 14.56 -6.76 11.38
N ARG A 84 15.18 -6.21 12.43
CA ARG A 84 15.22 -6.79 13.78
C ARG A 84 13.84 -7.02 14.41
N LEU A 85 12.83 -6.24 14.02
CA LEU A 85 11.46 -6.33 14.54
C LEU A 85 10.62 -7.42 13.83
N GLY A 86 11.18 -8.10 12.82
CA GLY A 86 10.52 -9.17 12.07
C GLY A 86 9.56 -8.68 10.97
N THR A 87 9.09 -7.44 11.06
CA THR A 87 8.34 -6.77 9.99
C THR A 87 8.86 -5.37 9.72
N ILE A 88 8.64 -4.89 8.49
CA ILE A 88 8.98 -3.53 8.07
C ILE A 88 7.75 -2.81 7.52
N ASP A 89 7.59 -1.54 7.89
CA ASP A 89 6.56 -0.65 7.35
C ASP A 89 7.14 0.23 6.25
N VAL A 90 6.97 -0.21 5.01
CA VAL A 90 7.49 0.49 3.82
C VAL A 90 6.60 1.63 3.34
N SER A 91 5.46 1.88 4.01
CA SER A 91 4.71 3.13 3.83
C SER A 91 5.49 4.33 4.37
N LYS A 92 6.41 4.11 5.32
CA LYS A 92 7.24 5.16 5.90
C LYS A 92 8.46 5.50 5.02
N LEU A 93 8.65 6.79 4.80
CA LEU A 93 9.73 7.29 3.93
C LEU A 93 11.14 6.95 4.46
N ASN A 94 11.33 6.99 5.79
CA ASN A 94 12.63 6.66 6.41
C ASN A 94 13.01 5.18 6.22
N ILE A 95 12.03 4.27 6.24
CA ILE A 95 12.28 2.84 5.97
C ILE A 95 12.71 2.64 4.52
N ARG A 96 12.02 3.28 3.56
CA ARG A 96 12.43 3.23 2.14
C ARG A 96 13.84 3.82 1.93
N ALA A 97 14.14 4.94 2.56
CA ALA A 97 15.47 5.53 2.52
C ALA A 97 16.54 4.59 3.12
N GLY A 98 16.22 3.88 4.20
CA GLY A 98 17.10 2.86 4.79
C GLY A 98 17.35 1.68 3.85
N ILE A 99 16.31 1.19 3.14
CA ILE A 99 16.45 0.15 2.10
C ILE A 99 17.36 0.66 0.98
N ASP A 100 17.13 1.89 0.50
CA ASP A 100 17.94 2.51 -0.53
C ASP A 100 19.41 2.60 -0.11
N GLU A 101 19.71 3.05 1.12
CA GLU A 101 21.08 3.21 1.62
C GLU A 101 21.79 1.87 1.88
N ALA A 102 21.07 0.87 2.40
CA ALA A 102 21.61 -0.49 2.59
C ALA A 102 22.09 -1.10 1.27
N TRP A 103 21.35 -0.86 0.18
CA TRP A 103 21.65 -1.41 -1.15
C TRP A 103 22.15 -0.38 -2.16
N LYS A 104 22.66 0.76 -1.69
CA LYS A 104 23.21 1.82 -2.55
C LYS A 104 24.58 1.42 -3.11
N GLY A 105 24.75 1.55 -4.42
CA GLY A 105 25.99 1.34 -5.17
C GLY A 105 25.80 1.64 -6.65
N ILE A 106 26.88 1.67 -7.42
CA ILE A 106 26.88 2.10 -8.84
C ILE A 106 26.78 0.89 -9.81
N GLY A 107 26.76 -0.34 -9.29
CA GLY A 107 26.63 -1.57 -10.09
C GLY A 107 25.17 -1.94 -10.37
N THR A 108 24.93 -2.55 -11.54
CA THR A 108 23.63 -3.11 -11.95
C THR A 108 23.08 -4.09 -10.93
N ASP A 109 23.94 -4.84 -10.26
CA ASP A 109 23.57 -5.84 -9.27
C ASP A 109 22.95 -5.23 -8.02
N MET A 110 23.46 -4.09 -7.55
CA MET A 110 22.91 -3.37 -6.38
C MET A 110 21.54 -2.76 -6.70
N VAL A 111 21.39 -2.21 -7.91
CA VAL A 111 20.09 -1.69 -8.39
C VAL A 111 19.07 -2.82 -8.51
N THR A 112 19.49 -3.97 -9.04
CA THR A 112 18.64 -5.17 -9.18
C THR A 112 18.25 -5.73 -7.82
N GLN A 113 19.20 -5.84 -6.88
CA GLN A 113 18.94 -6.32 -5.52
C GLN A 113 17.87 -5.46 -4.82
N ARG A 114 17.98 -4.14 -4.94
CA ARG A 114 16.99 -3.21 -4.41
C ARG A 114 15.63 -3.34 -5.10
N ALA A 115 15.60 -3.50 -6.42
CA ALA A 115 14.37 -3.72 -7.17
C ALA A 115 13.66 -5.02 -6.72
N ASN A 116 14.42 -6.10 -6.51
CA ASN A 116 13.90 -7.37 -6.01
C ASN A 116 13.25 -7.23 -4.63
N ILE A 117 13.92 -6.53 -3.70
CA ILE A 117 13.32 -6.23 -2.39
C ILE A 117 12.02 -5.45 -2.55
N TYR A 118 12.01 -4.43 -3.41
CA TYR A 118 10.83 -3.59 -3.60
C TYR A 118 9.65 -4.29 -4.26
N THR A 119 9.84 -5.42 -4.95
CA THR A 119 8.75 -6.27 -5.43
C THR A 119 7.88 -6.78 -4.28
N HIS A 120 8.49 -7.13 -3.14
CA HIS A 120 7.80 -7.58 -1.94
C HIS A 120 7.13 -6.44 -1.16
N CYS A 121 7.61 -5.22 -1.34
CA CYS A 121 7.18 -4.02 -0.62
C CYS A 121 5.92 -3.36 -1.18
N LYS A 122 5.42 -3.82 -2.33
CA LYS A 122 4.34 -3.19 -3.08
C LYS A 122 3.17 -4.15 -3.23
N ARG A 123 1.96 -3.60 -3.38
CA ARG A 123 0.76 -4.35 -3.76
C ARG A 123 -0.19 -3.47 -4.55
N ASP A 124 -1.13 -4.09 -5.24
CA ASP A 124 -2.25 -3.35 -5.82
C ASP A 124 -3.27 -2.99 -4.73
N ALA A 125 -3.84 -1.79 -4.88
CA ALA A 125 -4.84 -1.23 -3.99
C ALA A 125 -6.25 -1.58 -4.45
N THR A 126 -7.15 -1.70 -3.49
CA THR A 126 -8.60 -1.68 -3.76
C THR A 126 -9.05 -0.27 -4.20
N ILE A 127 -10.27 -0.16 -4.75
CA ILE A 127 -10.86 1.14 -5.10
C ILE A 127 -10.90 2.07 -3.88
N THR A 128 -11.30 1.55 -2.71
CA THR A 128 -11.32 2.33 -1.47
C THR A 128 -9.93 2.83 -1.07
N GLU A 129 -8.93 1.95 -1.08
CA GLU A 129 -7.57 2.32 -0.70
C GLU A 129 -6.98 3.34 -1.67
N LYS A 130 -7.25 3.19 -2.97
CA LYS A 130 -6.91 4.19 -3.99
C LYS A 130 -7.56 5.54 -3.72
N LEU A 131 -8.85 5.55 -3.35
CA LEU A 131 -9.61 6.78 -3.11
C LEU A 131 -8.99 7.64 -2.00
N PHE A 132 -8.42 7.00 -0.97
CA PHE A 132 -7.80 7.69 0.16
C PHE A 132 -6.26 7.73 0.10
N ALA A 133 -5.65 7.22 -0.98
CA ALA A 133 -4.21 7.22 -1.13
C ALA A 133 -3.69 8.57 -1.64
N THR A 134 -2.44 8.87 -1.30
CA THR A 134 -1.71 10.05 -1.79
C THR A 134 -0.58 9.62 -2.71
N GLY A 135 -0.53 10.19 -3.91
CA GLY A 135 0.51 9.92 -4.91
C GLY A 135 -0.04 9.37 -6.22
N THR A 136 0.85 9.00 -7.14
CA THR A 136 0.49 8.56 -8.50
C THR A 136 -0.02 7.13 -8.57
N GLY A 137 0.50 6.24 -7.71
CA GLY A 137 0.09 4.83 -7.65
C GLY A 137 0.53 3.98 -8.84
N THR A 138 1.73 4.22 -9.36
CA THR A 138 2.33 3.39 -10.43
C THR A 138 3.36 2.43 -9.84
N VAL A 139 3.78 1.40 -10.60
CA VAL A 139 4.84 0.48 -10.15
C VAL A 139 6.14 1.22 -9.86
N ALA A 140 6.48 2.24 -10.65
CA ALA A 140 7.68 3.06 -10.48
C ALA A 140 7.54 4.08 -9.35
N SER A 141 6.33 4.58 -9.10
CA SER A 141 6.02 5.54 -8.05
C SER A 141 4.74 5.13 -7.31
N PRO A 142 4.84 4.14 -6.38
CA PRO A 142 3.70 3.68 -5.61
C PRO A 142 3.18 4.78 -4.68
N ALA A 143 1.86 4.80 -4.50
CA ALA A 143 1.21 5.74 -3.60
C ALA A 143 1.35 5.30 -2.13
N THR A 144 1.16 6.25 -1.22
CA THR A 144 1.09 5.99 0.22
C THR A 144 -0.37 5.91 0.63
N MET A 145 -0.76 4.83 1.32
CA MET A 145 -2.13 4.63 1.77
C MET A 145 -2.49 5.60 2.90
N GLY A 146 -3.63 6.28 2.77
CA GLY A 146 -4.26 7.02 3.88
C GLY A 146 -5.29 6.18 4.66
N PHE A 147 -5.67 5.03 4.11
CA PHE A 147 -6.56 4.04 4.71
C PHE A 147 -6.14 2.65 4.22
N GLU A 148 -6.22 1.65 5.09
CA GLU A 148 -5.95 0.26 4.76
C GLU A 148 -7.03 -0.65 5.34
N GLY A 149 -7.49 -1.60 4.51
CA GLY A 149 -8.52 -2.57 4.88
C GLY A 149 -9.83 -2.37 4.13
N SER A 150 -10.90 -2.93 4.67
CA SER A 150 -12.24 -2.89 4.06
C SER A 150 -13.18 -1.98 4.81
N LEU A 151 -14.02 -1.25 4.08
CA LEU A 151 -15.17 -0.57 4.65
C LEU A 151 -16.33 -1.54 4.84
N SER A 152 -17.01 -1.37 5.97
CA SER A 152 -18.27 -2.05 6.23
C SER A 152 -19.44 -1.34 5.52
N TRP A 153 -20.58 -2.01 5.41
CA TRP A 153 -21.80 -1.38 4.90
C TRP A 153 -22.24 -0.20 5.79
N GLN A 154 -21.99 -0.26 7.11
CA GLN A 154 -22.29 0.86 8.03
C GLN A 154 -21.44 2.09 7.71
N ASP A 155 -20.17 1.92 7.34
CA ASP A 155 -19.30 3.04 6.97
C ASP A 155 -19.79 3.72 5.67
N VAL A 156 -20.29 2.92 4.73
CA VAL A 156 -20.88 3.41 3.47
C VAL A 156 -22.21 4.12 3.73
N GLU A 157 -23.08 3.55 4.55
CA GLU A 157 -24.35 4.16 4.92
C GLU A 157 -24.13 5.50 5.63
N ALA A 158 -23.22 5.54 6.60
CA ALA A 158 -22.82 6.78 7.28
C ALA A 158 -22.30 7.81 6.27
N ALA A 159 -21.43 7.42 5.33
CA ALA A 159 -20.91 8.32 4.31
C ALA A 159 -21.99 8.90 3.39
N ARG A 160 -22.99 8.10 2.99
CA ARG A 160 -24.09 8.56 2.13
C ARG A 160 -25.00 9.57 2.83
N ALA A 161 -25.11 9.48 4.16
CA ALA A 161 -25.95 10.34 4.99
C ALA A 161 -25.35 11.75 5.26
N VAL A 162 -24.04 11.94 5.02
CA VAL A 162 -23.33 13.23 5.24
C VAL A 162 -23.64 14.29 4.19
#